data_AF-A0A7X3GJT0-F1
#
_entry.id   AF-A0A7X3GJT0-F1
#
_cell.length_a   1.000
_cell.length_b   1.000
_cell.length_c   1.000
_cell.angle_alpha   90.00
_cell.angle_beta   90.00
_cell.angle_gamma   90.00
#
_symmetry.space_group_name_H-M   'P 1'
#
loop_
_entity.id
_entity.type
_entity.pdbx_description
1 polymer ?
#
loop_
_entity_poly.entity_id
_entity_poly.type
_entity_poly.pdbx_seq_one_letter_code
_entity_poly.pdbx_strand_id
1 'polypeptide(L)'
;MATAVKLGMDEIISVVKRVVESEFNLELGSDTEISLDSIAIVKTIVLLEEEFGCSFDEDVVRIEHFSSIRKISQLISELEEE
;
A
#
# COMPACT_ATOMS: atom_id res chain seq x y z
N MET A 1 0.75 0.17 -24.91
CA MET A 1 1.18 -1.03 -24.19
C MET A 1 2.10 -0.55 -23.08
N ALA A 2 1.57 -0.37 -21.87
CA ALA A 2 2.42 -0.10 -20.71
C ALA A 2 3.02 -1.43 -20.29
N THR A 3 4.34 -1.55 -20.35
CA THR A 3 5.08 -2.69 -19.82
C THR A 3 4.90 -2.64 -18.31
N ALA A 4 4.23 -3.62 -17.71
CA ALA A 4 4.20 -3.78 -16.27
C ALA A 4 5.65 -4.07 -15.82
N VAL A 5 6.31 -3.05 -15.28
CA VAL A 5 7.62 -3.20 -14.64
C VAL A 5 7.31 -3.74 -13.27
N LYS A 6 7.64 -5.02 -13.02
CA LYS A 6 7.52 -5.62 -11.70
C LYS A 6 8.45 -4.86 -10.74
N LEU A 7 7.88 -4.20 -9.74
CA LEU A 7 8.63 -3.34 -8.84
C LEU A 7 9.40 -4.19 -7.80
N GLY A 8 10.59 -3.74 -7.42
CA GLY A 8 11.28 -4.30 -6.27
C GLY A 8 10.61 -3.90 -4.95
N MET A 9 10.75 -4.71 -3.90
CA MET A 9 10.17 -4.41 -2.58
C MET A 9 10.53 -3.01 -2.05
N ASP A 10 11.77 -2.54 -2.25
CA ASP A 10 12.19 -1.18 -1.88
C ASP A 10 11.43 -0.07 -2.65
N GLU A 11 11.08 -0.34 -3.92
CA GLU A 11 10.30 0.58 -4.75
C GLU A 11 8.84 0.61 -4.28
N ILE A 12 8.25 -0.55 -4.00
CA ILE A 12 6.89 -0.66 -3.45
C ILE A 12 6.81 0.10 -2.12
N ILE A 13 7.76 -0.14 -1.20
CA ILE A 13 7.83 0.58 0.09
C ILE A 13 7.90 2.09 -0.12
N SER A 14 8.70 2.55 -1.09
CA SER A 14 8.85 3.97 -1.38
C SER A 14 7.56 4.61 -1.90
N VAL A 15 6.81 3.90 -2.75
CA VAL A 15 5.51 4.37 -3.28
C VAL A 15 4.45 4.36 -2.18
N VAL A 16 4.28 3.24 -1.46
CA VAL A 16 3.32 3.13 -0.35
C VAL A 16 3.57 4.22 0.68
N LYS A 17 4.84 4.41 1.07
CA LYS A 17 5.22 5.48 1.99
C LYS A 17 4.79 6.84 1.47
N ARG A 18 5.10 7.18 0.21
CA ARG A 18 4.71 8.46 -0.40
C ARG A 18 3.19 8.67 -0.37
N VAL A 19 2.40 7.66 -0.73
CA VAL A 19 0.94 7.73 -0.77
C VAL A 19 0.39 8.04 0.63
N VAL A 20 0.85 7.28 1.64
CA VAL A 20 0.38 7.45 3.02
C VAL A 20 0.86 8.79 3.60
N GLU A 21 2.11 9.17 3.40
CA GLU A 21 2.64 10.45 3.90
C GLU A 21 1.94 11.66 3.25
N SER A 22 1.68 11.60 1.92
CA SER A 22 1.05 12.70 1.19
C SER A 22 -0.39 12.94 1.63
N GLU A 23 -1.16 11.86 1.83
CA GLU A 23 -2.59 11.98 2.15
C GLU A 23 -2.86 12.25 3.63
N PHE A 24 -2.05 11.67 4.51
CA PHE A 24 -2.27 11.80 5.96
C PHE A 24 -1.36 12.85 6.61
N ASN A 25 -0.46 13.46 5.83
CA ASN A 25 0.51 14.47 6.29
C ASN A 25 1.33 13.96 7.50
N LEU A 26 1.80 12.72 7.39
CA LEU A 26 2.59 12.02 8.39
C LEU A 26 4.04 11.88 7.90
N GLU A 27 5.01 11.84 8.82
CA GLU A 27 6.37 11.36 8.54
C GLU A 27 6.52 9.97 9.16
N LEU A 28 6.62 8.95 8.32
CA LEU A 28 6.57 7.55 8.75
C LEU A 28 7.88 6.80 8.43
N GLY A 29 8.37 6.05 9.41
CA GLY A 29 9.35 4.99 9.16
C GLY A 29 8.70 3.79 8.49
N SER A 30 9.49 3.00 7.75
CA SER A 30 9.02 1.76 7.10
C SER A 30 8.45 0.74 8.08
N ASP A 31 9.03 0.64 9.27
CA ASP A 31 8.63 -0.27 10.35
C ASP A 31 7.84 0.46 11.46
N THR A 32 7.41 1.71 11.23
CA THR A 32 6.54 2.42 12.15
C THR A 32 5.15 1.80 12.12
N GLU A 33 4.61 1.44 13.28
CA GLU A 33 3.20 1.09 13.39
C GLU A 33 2.33 2.31 13.12
N ILE A 34 1.39 2.15 12.19
CA ILE A 34 0.41 3.17 11.84
C ILE A 34 -0.96 2.71 12.32
N SER A 35 -1.72 3.66 12.86
CA SER A 35 -3.12 3.47 13.20
C SER A 35 -3.96 4.30 12.25
N LEU A 36 -4.32 3.68 11.12
CA LEU A 36 -5.27 4.26 10.18
C LEU A 36 -6.69 3.85 10.62
N ASP A 37 -7.60 4.82 10.69
CA ASP A 37 -9.02 4.53 10.86
C ASP A 37 -9.60 3.87 9.60
N SER A 38 -10.81 3.32 9.70
CA SER A 38 -11.43 2.58 8.59
C SER A 38 -11.64 3.42 7.33
N ILE A 39 -11.85 4.73 7.46
CA ILE A 39 -11.99 5.63 6.30
C ILE A 39 -10.62 5.85 5.66
N ALA A 40 -9.59 6.07 6.47
CA ALA A 40 -8.22 6.18 6.00
C ALA A 40 -7.74 4.91 5.28
N ILE A 41 -8.08 3.73 5.80
CA ILE A 41 -7.75 2.44 5.15
C ILE A 41 -8.40 2.35 3.77
N VAL A 42 -9.71 2.62 3.66
CA VAL A 42 -10.42 2.56 2.36
C VAL A 42 -9.82 3.54 1.36
N LYS A 43 -9.48 4.76 1.78
CA LYS A 43 -8.79 5.73 0.91
C LYS A 43 -7.42 5.23 0.46
N THR A 44 -6.66 4.64 1.38
CA THR A 44 -5.33 4.10 1.09
C THR A 44 -5.43 2.98 0.06
N ILE A 45 -6.42 2.08 0.19
CA ILE A 45 -6.68 1.03 -0.79
C ILE A 45 -6.89 1.63 -2.18
N VAL A 46 -7.85 2.54 -2.33
CA VAL A 46 -8.18 3.16 -3.63
C VAL A 46 -6.94 3.81 -4.27
N LEU A 47 -6.15 4.55 -3.49
CA LEU A 47 -4.96 5.22 -4.01
C LEU A 47 -3.86 4.24 -4.43
N LEU A 48 -3.70 3.14 -3.70
CA LEU A 48 -2.75 2.09 -4.07
C LEU A 48 -3.21 1.34 -5.33
N GLU A 49 -4.51 1.08 -5.48
CA GLU A 49 -5.06 0.52 -6.73
C GLU A 49 -4.76 1.43 -7.92
N GLU A 50 -4.94 2.74 -7.76
CA GLU A 50 -4.64 3.72 -8.81
C GLU A 50 -3.13 3.80 -9.13
N GLU A 51 -2.27 3.82 -8.12
CA GLU A 51 -0.81 3.93 -8.31
C GLU A 51 -0.19 2.65 -8.91
N PHE A 52 -0.65 1.47 -8.48
CA PHE A 52 -0.10 0.18 -8.92
C PHE A 52 -0.90 -0.44 -10.07
N GLY A 53 -2.07 0.09 -10.41
CA GLY A 53 -2.96 -0.47 -11.43
C GLY A 53 -3.49 -1.85 -11.07
N CYS A 54 -3.57 -2.16 -9.76
CA CYS A 54 -4.09 -3.43 -9.24
C CYS A 54 -5.51 -3.24 -8.67
N SER A 55 -6.14 -4.33 -8.25
CA SER A 55 -7.34 -4.26 -7.42
C SER A 55 -7.18 -5.19 -6.23
N PHE A 56 -7.52 -4.69 -5.04
CA PHE A 56 -7.49 -5.50 -3.84
C PHE A 56 -8.80 -6.28 -3.70
N ASP A 57 -8.69 -7.59 -3.52
CA ASP A 57 -9.84 -8.43 -3.22
C ASP A 57 -10.34 -8.17 -1.79
N GLU A 58 -11.64 -7.87 -1.65
CA GLU A 58 -12.30 -7.63 -0.36
C GLU A 58 -12.15 -8.82 0.61
N ASP A 59 -11.99 -10.04 0.10
CA ASP A 59 -11.79 -11.25 0.92
C ASP A 59 -10.34 -11.37 1.45
N VAL A 60 -9.39 -10.72 0.79
CA VAL A 60 -7.95 -10.74 1.14
C VAL A 60 -7.58 -9.53 2.01
N VAL A 61 -8.23 -8.40 1.79
CA VAL A 61 -7.98 -7.16 2.54
C VAL A 61 -8.43 -7.28 3.97
N ARG A 62 -7.50 -7.09 4.90
CA ARG A 62 -7.78 -7.03 6.33
C ARG A 62 -7.09 -5.83 6.96
N ILE A 63 -7.69 -5.29 8.02
CA ILE A 63 -7.20 -4.11 8.74
C ILE A 63 -5.75 -4.32 9.22
N GLU A 64 -5.38 -5.55 9.59
CA GLU A 64 -4.03 -5.89 10.07
C GLU A 64 -2.94 -5.69 9.01
N HIS A 65 -3.29 -5.71 7.71
CA HIS A 65 -2.36 -5.41 6.62
C HIS A 65 -2.00 -3.93 6.57
N PHE A 66 -2.85 -3.05 7.10
CA PHE A 66 -2.68 -1.60 7.11
C PHE A 66 -2.07 -1.09 8.43
N SER A 67 -1.45 -1.97 9.22
CA SER A 67 -0.84 -1.60 10.49
C SER A 67 0.60 -1.07 10.37
N SER A 68 1.24 -1.21 9.20
CA SER A 68 2.56 -0.61 8.90
C SER A 68 2.77 -0.51 7.39
N ILE A 69 3.63 0.43 6.96
CA ILE A 69 4.01 0.59 5.55
C ILE A 69 4.56 -0.72 4.97
N ARG A 70 5.38 -1.44 5.75
CA ARG A 70 5.95 -2.72 5.33
C ARG A 70 4.89 -3.78 5.04
N LYS A 71 3.86 -3.92 5.88
CA LYS A 71 2.79 -4.89 5.64
C LYS A 71 1.95 -4.55 4.42
N ILE A 72 1.63 -3.27 4.23
CA ILE A 72 0.94 -2.80 3.03
C ILE A 72 1.78 -3.13 1.78
N SER A 73 3.09 -2.91 1.85
CA SER A 73 4.00 -3.21 0.75
C SER A 73 4.10 -4.70 0.45
N GLN A 74 4.07 -5.55 1.47
CA GLN A 74 4.01 -7.00 1.29
C GLN A 74 2.73 -7.44 0.58
N LEU A 75 1.58 -6.88 0.99
CA LEU A 75 0.30 -7.16 0.35
C LEU A 75 0.32 -6.81 -1.15
N ILE A 76 0.89 -5.67 -1.51
CA ILE A 76 1.03 -5.26 -2.93
C ILE A 76 1.98 -6.19 -3.69
N SER A 77 3.11 -6.55 -3.07
CA SER A 77 4.08 -7.46 -3.69
C SER A 77 3.46 -8.83 -3.98
N GLU A 78 2.58 -9.32 -3.10
CA GLU A 78 1.84 -10.57 -3.30
C GLU A 78 0.86 -10.45 -4.48
N LEU A 79 0.18 -9.30 -4.61
CA LEU A 79 -0.75 -9.03 -5.72
C LEU A 79 -0.03 -8.85 -7.08
N GLU A 80 1.21 -8.35 -7.11
CA GLU A 80 2.02 -8.30 -8.34
C GLU A 80 2.56 -9.67 -8.79
N GLU A 81 2.42 -10.72 -7.97
CA GLU A 81 2.82 -12.09 -8.29
C GLU A 81 1.72 -12.94 -8.91
N GLU A 82 0.45 -12.56 -8.77
CA GLU A 82 -0.72 -13.23 -9.38
C GLU A 82 -1.05 -12.71 -10.79
#